data_AF-A0A238LAC5-F1
#
_entry.id   AF-A0A238LAC5-F1
#
_cell.length_a   1.000
_cell.length_b   1.000
_cell.length_c   1.000
_cell.angle_alpha   90.00
_cell.angle_beta   90.00
_cell.angle_gamma   90.00
#
_symmetry.space_group_name_H-M   'P 1'
#
loop_
_entity.id
_entity.type
_entity.pdbx_description
1 polymer ?
#
loop_
_entity_poly.entity_id
_entity_poly.type
_entity_poly.pdbx_seq_one_letter_code
_entity_poly.pdbx_strand_id
1 'polypeptide(L)'
;MTQVLKALTDDFDRRMQMRRRMMDHLDITNRPDLADELMPFLRQTLTACNRCVDPEICETWIGNGNAGAPKFCRGRLSFEALADATAKVCVSA
;
A
#
# COMPACT_ATOMS: atom_id res chain seq x y z
N MET A 1 -12.34 -23.65 -15.79
CA MET A 1 -11.75 -22.29 -15.71
C MET A 1 -10.37 -22.33 -16.35
N THR A 2 -10.17 -21.56 -17.40
CA THR A 2 -8.96 -21.47 -18.21
C THR A 2 -7.76 -21.02 -17.36
N GLN A 3 -6.66 -21.77 -17.40
CA GLN A 3 -5.43 -21.59 -16.60
C GLN A 3 -4.89 -20.14 -16.59
N VAL A 4 -5.12 -19.39 -17.68
CA VAL A 4 -4.76 -17.98 -17.82
C VAL A 4 -5.50 -17.08 -16.83
N LEU A 5 -6.81 -17.26 -16.66
CA LEU A 5 -7.60 -16.46 -15.72
C LEU A 5 -7.12 -16.69 -14.28
N LYS A 6 -6.79 -17.95 -13.95
CA LYS A 6 -6.23 -18.29 -12.65
C LYS A 6 -4.91 -17.56 -12.39
N ALA A 7 -3.98 -17.59 -13.34
CA ALA A 7 -2.69 -16.93 -13.20
C ALA A 7 -2.82 -15.40 -13.00
N LEU A 8 -3.75 -14.76 -13.73
CA LEU A 8 -4.03 -13.33 -13.56
C LEU A 8 -4.62 -13.00 -12.19
N THR A 9 -5.55 -13.83 -11.70
CA THR A 9 -6.11 -13.66 -10.36
C THR A 9 -5.05 -13.85 -9.28
N ASP A 10 -4.22 -14.89 -9.40
CA ASP A 10 -3.17 -15.19 -8.42
C ASP A 10 -2.13 -14.03 -8.35
N ASP A 11 -1.74 -13.42 -9.49
CA ASP A 11 -0.83 -12.25 -9.51
C ASP A 11 -1.49 -11.01 -8.90
N PHE A 12 -2.75 -10.75 -9.22
CA PHE A 12 -3.49 -9.63 -8.63
C PHE A 12 -3.61 -9.77 -7.11
N ASP A 13 -4.00 -10.95 -6.63
CA ASP A 13 -4.14 -11.22 -5.19
C ASP A 13 -2.81 -11.07 -4.47
N ARG A 14 -1.71 -11.57 -5.06
CA ARG A 14 -0.35 -11.39 -4.52
C ARG A 14 -0.01 -9.91 -4.39
N ARG A 15 -0.31 -9.08 -5.41
CA ARG A 15 -0.06 -7.63 -5.38
C ARG A 15 -0.91 -6.92 -4.33
N MET A 16 -2.17 -7.32 -4.16
CA MET A 16 -3.06 -6.75 -3.15
C MET A 16 -2.61 -7.11 -1.74
N GLN A 17 -2.17 -8.34 -1.52
CA GLN A 17 -1.57 -8.76 -0.25
C GLN A 17 -0.30 -7.97 0.04
N MET A 18 0.56 -7.74 -0.95
CA MET A 18 1.75 -6.90 -0.77
C MET A 18 1.40 -5.48 -0.36
N ARG A 19 0.46 -4.85 -1.07
CA ARG A 19 -0.01 -3.50 -0.76
C ARG A 19 -0.54 -3.42 0.67
N ARG A 20 -1.31 -4.41 1.12
CA ARG A 20 -1.83 -4.47 2.49
C ARG A 20 -0.70 -4.57 3.51
N ARG A 21 0.28 -5.46 3.31
CA ARG A 21 1.45 -5.57 4.19
C ARG A 21 2.26 -4.27 4.26
N MET A 22 2.39 -3.54 3.15
CA MET A 22 3.02 -2.22 3.16
C MET A 22 2.21 -1.21 3.98
N MET A 23 0.88 -1.23 3.91
CA MET A 23 0.03 -0.37 4.74
C MET A 23 0.19 -0.68 6.22
N ASP A 24 0.14 -1.96 6.57
CA ASP A 24 0.31 -2.42 7.94
C ASP A 24 1.70 -2.03 8.50
N HIS A 25 2.77 -2.22 7.71
CA HIS A 25 4.13 -1.84 8.10
C HIS A 25 4.34 -0.33 8.29
N LEU A 26 3.52 0.48 7.62
CA LEU A 26 3.55 1.95 7.72
C LEU A 26 2.54 2.49 8.74
N ASP A 27 1.93 1.61 9.54
CA ASP A 27 0.90 1.94 10.53
C ASP A 27 -0.29 2.72 9.93
N ILE A 28 -0.61 2.48 8.65
CA ILE A 28 -1.74 3.12 7.98
C ILE A 28 -3.03 2.45 8.46
N THR A 29 -3.80 3.16 9.27
CA THR A 29 -5.04 2.65 9.86
C THR A 29 -6.27 2.96 9.02
N ASN A 30 -7.32 2.14 9.17
CA ASN A 30 -8.58 2.38 8.49
C ASN A 30 -9.30 3.60 9.09
N ARG A 31 -9.58 4.61 8.25
CA ARG A 31 -10.21 5.89 8.64
C ARG A 31 -11.40 6.18 7.72
N PRO A 32 -12.57 5.58 7.99
CA PRO A 32 -13.76 5.78 7.16
C PRO A 32 -14.27 7.22 7.22
N ASP A 33 -13.97 7.95 8.29
CA ASP A 33 -14.27 9.37 8.47
C ASP A 33 -13.47 10.29 7.52
N LEU A 34 -12.34 9.80 6.99
CA LEU A 34 -11.51 10.52 6.03
C LEU A 34 -11.63 9.92 4.61
N ALA A 35 -12.64 9.09 4.34
CA ALA A 35 -12.69 8.30 3.11
C ALA A 35 -12.54 9.15 1.83
N ASP A 36 -13.24 10.28 1.73
CA ASP A 36 -13.18 11.16 0.56
C ASP A 36 -11.81 11.83 0.39
N GLU A 37 -11.18 12.24 1.50
CA GLU A 37 -9.85 12.85 1.51
C GLU A 37 -8.75 11.83 1.14
N LEU A 38 -8.87 10.60 1.65
CA LEU A 38 -7.87 9.55 1.43
C LEU A 38 -8.03 8.86 0.07
N MET A 39 -9.20 8.96 -0.57
CA MET A 39 -9.53 8.26 -1.81
C MET A 39 -8.50 8.46 -2.94
N PRO A 40 -7.99 9.68 -3.23
CA PRO A 40 -6.98 9.88 -4.26
C PRO A 40 -5.69 9.11 -3.96
N PHE A 41 -5.23 9.12 -2.71
CA PHE A 41 -4.02 8.41 -2.29
C PHE A 41 -4.22 6.88 -2.29
N LEU A 42 -5.40 6.41 -1.86
CA LEU A 42 -5.76 4.99 -1.95
C LEU A 42 -5.76 4.48 -3.40
N ARG A 43 -6.32 5.25 -4.34
CA ARG A 43 -6.30 4.91 -5.78
C ARG A 43 -4.89 4.92 -6.35
N GLN A 44 -4.06 5.86 -5.92
CA GLN A 44 -2.69 5.96 -6.42
C GLN A 44 -1.80 4.82 -5.90
N THR A 45 -1.90 4.45 -4.62
CA THR A 45 -1.21 3.25 -4.09
C THR A 45 -1.68 1.98 -4.80
N LEU A 46 -2.99 1.83 -5.04
CA LEU A 46 -3.55 0.70 -5.78
C LEU A 46 -2.95 0.60 -7.20
N THR A 47 -2.92 1.72 -7.91
CA THR A 47 -2.38 1.79 -9.26
C THR A 47 -0.88 1.52 -9.29
N ALA A 48 -0.12 2.08 -8.34
CA ALA A 48 1.33 1.89 -8.25
C ALA A 48 1.70 0.43 -7.98
N CYS A 49 1.03 -0.24 -7.02
CA CYS A 49 1.27 -1.64 -6.71
C CYS A 49 0.90 -2.57 -7.87
N ASN A 50 -0.22 -2.32 -8.53
CA ASN A 50 -0.65 -3.12 -9.68
C ASN A 50 0.27 -2.98 -10.90
N ARG A 51 0.94 -1.83 -11.06
CA ARG A 51 1.89 -1.58 -12.15
C ARG A 51 3.35 -1.80 -11.76
N CYS A 52 3.62 -2.28 -10.55
CA CYS A 52 5.00 -2.48 -10.10
C CYS A 52 5.65 -3.63 -10.88
N VAL A 53 6.84 -3.39 -11.43
CA VAL A 53 7.58 -4.41 -12.18
C VAL A 53 8.21 -5.46 -11.27
N ASP A 54 8.48 -5.09 -10.02
CA ASP A 54 9.13 -5.93 -9.02
C ASP A 54 8.46 -5.67 -7.66
N PRO A 55 7.44 -6.45 -7.26
CA PRO A 55 6.85 -6.34 -5.94
C PRO A 55 7.66 -7.05 -4.84
N GLU A 56 8.62 -7.92 -5.19
CA GLU A 56 9.42 -8.72 -4.23
C GLU A 56 10.41 -7.86 -3.45
N ILE A 57 10.90 -6.78 -4.06
CA ILE A 57 11.73 -5.79 -3.35
C ILE A 57 10.99 -5.15 -2.16
N CYS A 58 9.64 -5.06 -2.20
CA CYS A 58 8.85 -4.60 -1.06
C CYS A 58 8.89 -5.61 0.09
N GLU A 59 8.95 -6.92 -0.18
CA GLU A 59 9.08 -7.95 0.86
C GLU A 59 10.39 -7.83 1.61
N THR A 60 11.49 -7.64 0.87
CA THR A 60 12.81 -7.39 1.46
C THR A 60 12.81 -6.12 2.29
N TRP A 61 12.21 -5.04 1.79
CA TRP A 61 12.11 -3.78 2.52
C TRP A 61 11.34 -3.93 3.85
N ILE A 62 10.20 -4.65 3.85
CA ILE A 62 9.41 -4.97 5.05
C ILE A 62 10.24 -5.83 6.01
N GLY A 63 10.87 -6.90 5.52
CA GLY A 63 11.66 -7.83 6.34
C GLY A 63 12.85 -7.17 7.04
N ASN A 64 13.39 -6.11 6.44
CA ASN A 64 14.46 -5.31 7.03
C ASN A 64 14.00 -4.30 8.10
N GLY A 65 12.69 -4.17 8.36
CA GLY A 65 12.18 -3.29 9.42
C GLY A 65 12.38 -1.79 9.13
N ASN A 66 12.56 -1.41 7.86
CA ASN A 66 12.86 -0.02 7.50
C ASN A 66 11.68 0.91 7.81
N ALA A 67 11.95 2.05 8.45
CA ALA A 67 10.95 3.07 8.70
C ALA A 67 10.60 3.87 7.43
N GLY A 68 9.34 4.28 7.32
CA GLY A 68 8.83 5.12 6.24
C GLY A 68 8.77 4.42 4.87
N ALA A 69 8.06 5.03 3.92
CA ALA A 69 7.84 4.40 2.62
C ALA A 69 9.16 4.28 1.80
N PRO A 70 9.38 3.16 1.09
CA PRO A 70 10.65 2.91 0.43
C PRO A 70 10.91 3.88 -0.73
N LYS A 71 12.17 4.36 -0.84
CA LYS A 71 12.60 5.31 -1.88
C LYS A 71 12.43 4.81 -3.31
N PHE A 72 12.46 3.50 -3.53
CA PHE A 72 12.25 2.90 -4.84
C PHE A 72 10.78 2.84 -5.26
N CYS A 73 9.84 3.03 -4.32
CA CYS A 73 8.42 2.85 -4.60
C CYS A 73 7.83 4.05 -5.34
N ARG A 74 7.22 3.80 -6.50
CA ARG A 74 6.52 4.86 -7.27
C ARG A 74 5.29 5.42 -6.54
N GLY A 75 4.71 4.65 -5.62
CA GLY A 75 3.60 5.07 -4.77
C GLY A 75 4.02 5.73 -3.45
N ARG A 76 5.33 5.96 -3.24
CA ARG A 76 5.91 6.42 -1.96
C ARG A 76 5.16 7.61 -1.36
N LEU A 77 5.00 8.67 -2.14
CA LEU A 77 4.35 9.91 -1.67
C LEU A 77 2.88 9.68 -1.25
N SER A 78 2.18 8.77 -1.91
CA SER A 78 0.80 8.43 -1.53
C SER A 78 0.74 7.59 -0.27
N PHE A 79 1.70 6.67 -0.06
CA PHE A 79 1.83 5.95 1.21
C PHE A 79 2.18 6.88 2.37
N GLU A 80 3.12 7.82 2.16
CA GLU A 80 3.48 8.84 3.15
C GLU A 80 2.28 9.73 3.50
N ALA A 81 1.53 10.20 2.50
CA ALA A 81 0.32 11.00 2.73
C ALA A 81 -0.76 10.24 3.51
N LEU A 82 -0.95 8.95 3.23
CA LEU A 82 -1.87 8.10 4.00
C LEU A 82 -1.40 7.92 5.45
N ALA A 83 -0.12 7.63 5.66
CA ALA A 83 0.44 7.48 7.01
C ALA A 83 0.29 8.77 7.81
N ASP A 84 0.64 9.91 7.23
CA ASP A 84 0.51 11.21 7.87
C ASP A 84 -0.94 11.55 8.22
N ALA A 85 -1.88 11.34 7.29
CA ALA A 85 -3.28 11.67 7.51
C ALA A 85 -3.93 10.77 8.57
N THR A 86 -3.58 9.48 8.58
CA THR A 86 -4.14 8.53 9.55
C THR A 86 -3.53 8.69 10.95
N ALA A 87 -2.28 9.15 11.06
CA ALA A 87 -1.61 9.43 12.34
C ALA A 87 -2.09 10.70 13.05
N LYS A 88 -2.41 11.77 12.30
CA LYS A 88 -2.67 13.12 12.84
C LYS A 88 -3.83 13.25 13.85
N VAL A 89 -4.75 12.30 13.92
CA VAL A 89 -5.99 12.46 14.72
C VAL A 89 -5.95 11.73 16.07
N CYS A 90 -4.90 10.96 16.37
CA CYS A 90 -4.72 10.37 17.71
C CYS A 90 -4.38 11.38 18.82
N VAL A 91 -4.19 12.68 18.51
CA VAL A 91 -3.77 13.72 19.48
C VAL A 91 -4.92 14.62 19.95
N SER A 92 -6.14 14.38 19.49
CA SER A 92 -7.32 15.18 19.89
C SER A 92 -8.30 14.31 20.71
N ALA A 93 -7.94 14.01 21.96
CA ALA A 93 -8.83 13.47 22.98
C ALA A 93 -8.59 14.19 24.32
#